data_AF-A0A6J4V593-F1
#
_entry.id   AF-A0A6J4V593-F1
#
_cell.length_a   1.000
_cell.length_b   1.000
_cell.length_c   1.000
_cell.angle_alpha   90.00
_cell.angle_beta   90.00
_cell.angle_gamma   90.00
#
_symmetry.space_group_name_H-M   'P 1'
#
loop_
_entity.id
_entity.type
_entity.pdbx_description
1 polymer ?
#
loop_
_entity_poly.entity_id
_entity_poly.type
_entity_poly.pdbx_seq_one_letter_code
_entity_poly.pdbx_strand_id
1 'polypeptide(L)' 'MVKNGKSDEGKQRYRCRNSECSRRSFIREYSYRGYLPEVKQQISDMAVNGSGIRDTARVLKISPTTVIEELKKRSSSGAS' A
#
# COMPACT_ATOMS: atom_id res chain seq x y z
N MET A 1 13.56 2.41 14.16
CA MET A 1 12.51 1.36 13.99
C MET A 1 12.87 0.18 14.88
N VAL A 2 11.90 -0.59 15.38
CA VAL A 2 12.14 -1.76 16.23
C VAL A 2 11.45 -3.00 15.69
N LYS A 3 12.02 -4.18 15.91
CA LYS A 3 11.40 -5.47 15.55
C LYS A 3 10.12 -5.66 16.36
N ASN A 4 9.04 -6.08 15.70
CA ASN A 4 7.70 -6.22 16.28
C ASN A 4 7.05 -7.55 15.85
N GLY A 5 7.70 -8.67 16.15
CA GLY A 5 7.25 -10.00 15.76
C GLY A 5 7.39 -10.30 14.26
N LYS A 6 6.75 -11.39 13.82
CA LYS A 6 6.74 -11.83 12.41
C LYS A 6 5.31 -11.84 11.86
N SER A 7 5.16 -11.79 10.54
CA SER A 7 3.88 -12.06 9.87
C SER A 7 3.60 -13.57 9.81
N ASP A 8 2.42 -13.94 9.35
CA ASP A 8 2.05 -15.36 9.12
C ASP A 8 2.97 -16.02 8.08
N GLU A 9 3.48 -15.24 7.12
CA GLU A 9 4.52 -15.65 6.18
C GLU A 9 5.94 -15.70 6.79
N GLY A 10 6.08 -15.53 8.10
CA GLY A 10 7.37 -15.54 8.80
C GLY A 10 8.25 -14.31 8.60
N LYS A 11 7.75 -13.27 7.92
CA LYS A 11 8.52 -12.06 7.60
C LYS A 11 8.61 -11.11 8.78
N GLN A 12 9.76 -10.48 8.97
CA GLN A 12 9.97 -9.55 10.08
C GLN A 12 9.05 -8.33 9.96
N ARG A 13 8.21 -8.10 10.98
CA ARG A 13 7.46 -6.86 11.14
C ARG A 13 8.30 -5.85 11.91
N TYR A 14 8.22 -4.59 11.49
CA TYR A 14 8.87 -3.46 12.13
C TYR A 14 7.83 -2.48 12.63
N ARG A 15 8.09 -1.88 13.79
CA ARG A 15 7.30 -0.79 14.35
C ARG A 15 8.12 0.50 14.31
N CYS A 16 7.53 1.55 13.75
CA CYS A 16 8.06 2.89 13.90
C CYS A 16 7.66 3.44 15.27
N ARG A 17 8.63 3.99 16.01
CA ARG A 17 8.42 4.65 17.31
C ARG A 17 8.32 6.18 17.19
N ASN A 18 8.65 6.74 16.03
CA ASN A 18 8.48 8.16 15.76
C ASN A 18 6.98 8.47 15.59
N SER A 19 6.50 9.54 16.23
CA SER A 19 5.13 10.06 16.08
C SER A 19 4.84 10.49 14.65
N GLU A 20 5.86 10.97 13.94
CA GLU A 20 5.75 11.50 12.57
C GLU A 20 5.61 10.39 11.51
N CYS A 21 5.70 9.12 11.89
CA CYS A 21 5.54 8.01 10.97
C CYS A 21 4.07 7.84 10.56
N SER A 22 3.77 8.11 9.29
CA SER A 22 2.47 7.83 8.67
C SER A 22 2.01 6.38 8.84
N ARG A 23 2.95 5.43 8.95
CA ARG A 23 2.68 4.01 9.22
C ARG A 23 3.43 3.51 10.46
N ARG A 24 2.68 3.17 11.50
CA ARG A 24 3.24 2.68 12.77
C ARG A 24 3.83 1.28 12.68
N SER A 25 3.33 0.41 11.80
CA SER A 25 3.86 -0.95 11.62
C SER A 25 3.84 -1.40 10.16
N PHE A 26 4.93 -2.01 9.70
CA PHE A 26 5.11 -2.45 8.32
C PHE A 26 6.08 -3.64 8.23
N ILE A 27 6.06 -4.33 7.09
CA ILE A 27 7.05 -5.36 6.72
C ILE A 27 7.95 -4.74 5.67
N ARG A 28 9.26 -5.00 5.73
CA ARG A 28 10.22 -4.38 4.80
C ARG A 28 10.10 -4.95 3.38
N GLU A 29 9.81 -6.24 3.26
CA GLU A 29 9.76 -6.96 1.98
C GLU A 29 8.43 -7.72 1.86
N TYR A 30 7.35 -7.05 1.44
CA TYR A 30 6.07 -7.73 1.19
C TYR A 30 6.21 -8.73 0.02
N SER A 31 5.65 -9.93 0.15
CA SER A 31 5.56 -10.88 -0.98
C SER A 31 4.58 -10.37 -2.03
N TYR A 32 3.46 -9.83 -1.56
CA TYR A 32 2.43 -9.26 -2.42
C TYR A 32 2.70 -7.77 -2.65
N ARG A 33 2.97 -7.42 -3.92
CA ARG A 33 3.34 -6.07 -4.33
C ARG A 33 2.28 -5.02 -4.01
N GLY A 34 1.00 -5.39 -3.99
CA GLY A 34 -0.09 -4.47 -3.66
C GLY A 34 -0.02 -3.84 -2.27
N TYR A 35 0.78 -4.39 -1.35
CA TYR A 35 1.00 -3.81 -0.02
C TYR A 35 2.14 -2.80 0.05
N LEU A 36 2.97 -2.71 -0.99
CA LEU A 36 4.08 -1.79 -1.06
C LEU A 36 3.56 -0.35 -1.18
N PRO A 37 4.08 0.60 -0.38
CA PRO A 37 3.66 2.00 -0.44
C PRO A 37 3.92 2.61 -1.83
N GLU A 38 4.97 2.19 -2.53
CA GLU A 38 5.29 2.62 -3.88
C GLU A 38 4.22 2.20 -4.89
N VAL A 39 3.62 1.01 -4.72
CA VAL A 39 2.55 0.52 -5.59
C VAL A 39 1.25 1.25 -5.31
N LYS A 40 0.98 1.57 -4.04
CA LYS A 40 -0.16 2.41 -3.63
C LYS A 40 -0.09 3.82 -4.20
N GLN A 41 1.10 4.41 -4.24
CA GLN A 41 1.31 5.70 -4.88
C GLN A 41 1.10 5.61 -6.39
N GLN A 42 1.67 4.60 -7.05
CA GLN A 42 1.46 4.37 -8.49
C GLN A 42 -0.02 4.18 -8.87
N ILE A 43 -0.82 3.47 -8.05
CA ILE A 43 -2.27 3.36 -8.27
C ILE A 43 -2.92 4.75 -8.35
N SER A 44 -2.53 5.65 -7.44
CA SER A 44 -3.06 7.02 -7.41
C SER A 44 -2.62 7.82 -8.62
N ASP A 45 -1.33 7.76 -8.96
CA ASP A 45 -0.77 8.52 -10.07
C ASP A 45 -1.41 8.07 -11.39
N MET A 46 -1.57 6.75 -11.59
CA MET A 46 -2.26 6.20 -12.75
C MET A 46 -3.73 6.64 -12.82
N ALA A 47 -4.45 6.65 -11.69
CA ALA A 47 -5.84 7.11 -11.66
C ALA A 47 -5.97 8.60 -11.98
N VAL A 48 -5.07 9.45 -11.49
CA VAL A 48 -5.03 10.90 -11.82
C VAL A 48 -4.72 11.11 -13.30
N ASN A 49 -3.92 10.24 -13.91
CA ASN A 49 -3.63 10.24 -15.34
C ASN A 49 -4.73 9.58 -16.19
N GLY A 50 -5.86 9.21 -15.61
CA GLY A 50 -7.01 8.65 -16.32
C GLY A 50 -6.96 7.14 -16.60
N SER A 51 -5.98 6.41 -16.06
CA SER A 51 -5.96 4.95 -16.18
C SER A 51 -7.12 4.32 -15.40
N GLY A 52 -7.85 3.44 -16.06
CA GLY A 52 -8.93 2.68 -15.45
C GLY A 52 -8.44 1.57 -14.52
N ILE A 53 -9.31 1.11 -13.61
CA ILE A 53 -9.02 0.07 -12.61
C ILE A 53 -8.37 -1.19 -13.22
N ARG A 54 -8.92 -1.68 -14.34
CA ARG A 54 -8.44 -2.91 -15.00
C ARG A 54 -7.07 -2.72 -15.64
N ASP A 55 -6.82 -1.55 -16.20
CA ASP A 55 -5.54 -1.20 -16.83
C ASP A 55 -4.43 -1.11 -15.77
N THR A 56 -4.69 -0.34 -14.70
CA THR A 56 -3.78 -0.22 -13.55
C THR A 56 -3.47 -1.58 -12.92
N ALA A 57 -4.47 -2.45 -12.73
CA ALA A 57 -4.26 -3.80 -12.20
C ALA A 57 -3.34 -4.64 -13.10
N ARG A 58 -3.49 -4.54 -14.42
CA ARG A 58 -2.67 -5.25 -15.41
C ARG A 58 -1.23 -4.74 -15.41
N VAL A 59 -1.02 -3.43 -15.43
CA VAL A 59 0.31 -2.81 -15.45
C VAL A 59 1.08 -3.11 -14.16
N LEU A 60 0.43 -2.94 -13.00
CA LEU A 60 1.06 -3.13 -11.70
C LEU A 60 1.12 -4.61 -11.26
N LYS A 61 0.49 -5.52 -12.02
CA LYS A 61 0.40 -6.95 -11.74
C LYS A 61 -0.16 -7.25 -10.34
N ILE A 62 -1.28 -6.60 -10.01
CA ILE A 62 -2.00 -6.75 -8.74
C ILE A 62 -3.49 -7.01 -9.00
N SER A 63 -4.21 -7.44 -7.96
CA SER A 63 -5.66 -7.65 -8.06
C SER A 63 -6.41 -6.33 -8.33
N PRO A 64 -7.42 -6.31 -9.22
CA PRO A 64 -8.33 -5.17 -9.39
C PRO A 64 -8.99 -4.74 -8.08
N THR A 65 -9.25 -5.68 -7.15
CA THR A 65 -9.79 -5.38 -5.82
C THR A 65 -8.83 -4.51 -5.02
N THR A 66 -7.52 -4.76 -5.09
CA THR A 66 -6.50 -3.94 -4.43
C THR A 66 -6.51 -2.51 -4.97
N VAL A 67 -6.68 -2.34 -6.28
CA VAL A 67 -6.80 -1.01 -6.92
C VAL A 67 -8.03 -0.28 -6.39
N ILE A 68 -9.20 -0.94 -6.37
CA ILE A 68 -10.45 -0.37 -5.88
C ILE A 68 -10.35 0.05 -4.41
N GLU A 69 -9.83 -0.82 -3.55
CA GLU A 69 -9.67 -0.53 -2.13
C GLU A 69 -8.78 0.69 -1.88
N GLU A 70 -7.70 0.83 -2.65
CA GLU A 70 -6.78 1.94 -2.45
C GLU A 70 -7.38 3.27 -2.91
N LEU A 71 -8.11 3.27 -4.03
CA LEU A 71 -8.84 4.45 -4.49
C LEU A 71 -9.96 4.84 -3.49
N LYS A 72 -10.66 3.87 -2.91
CA LYS A 72 -11.65 4.10 -1.85
C LYS A 72 -11.02 4.71 -0.60
N LYS A 73 -9.88 4.20 -0.13
CA LYS A 73 -9.18 4.76 1.05
C LYS A 73 -8.82 6.23 0.87
N ARG A 74 -8.38 6.61 -0.34
CA ARG A 74 -8.09 8.00 -0.67
C ARG A 74 -9.34 8.89 -0.69
N SER A 75 -10.49 8.40 -1.15
CA SER A 75 -11.75 9.15 -1.06
C SER A 75 -12.20 9.44 0.38
N SER A 76 -11.85 8.57 1.33
CA SER A 76 -12.16 8.77 2.76
C SER A 76 -11.12 9.62 3.52
N SER A 77 -9.95 9.89 2.94
CA SER A 77 -8.89 10.68 3.56
C SER A 77 -8.72 12.07 2.92
N GLY A 78 -9.72 12.54 2.16
CA GLY A 78 -9.79 13.88 1.58
C GLY A 78 -10.28 14.97 2.53
N ALA A 79 -9.88 14.91 3.80
CA ALA A 79 -10.08 15.98 4.77
C ALA A 79 -8.82 16.11 5.64
N SER A 80 -7.84 16.86 5.16
CA SER A 80 -6.83 17.61 5.92
C SER A 80 -6.21 18.63 4.99
#